data_AF-A0A2N3BQP0-F1
#
_entry.id   AF-A0A2N3BQP0-F1
#
_cell.length_a   1.000
_cell.length_b   1.000
_cell.length_c   1.000
_cell.angle_alpha   90.00
_cell.angle_beta   90.00
_cell.angle_gamma   90.00
#
_symmetry.space_group_name_H-M   'P 1'
#
loop_
_entity.id
_entity.type
_entity.pdbx_description
1 polymer ?
#
loop_
_entity_poly.entity_id
_entity_poly.type
_entity_poly.pdbx_seq_one_letter_code
_entity_poly.pdbx_strand_id
1 'polypeptide(L)'
;MTALPEYQRLECQGLWRDGPGAQRREVIVAFGDATLVIADARSDRALAHWSLPAVLRRNPGHEPAVYAPGTDAAEELEIGDTAMIAAIAKVHAMIGAQRPHPGRLRGWLAAIVLAIFAAGAAFWLPGALIRQTAAVLPEATRVAIGEAVLADITRRTGAPCAAPEGRAALA
;
A
#
# COMPACT_ATOMS: atom_id res chain seq x y z
N MET A 1 -8.03 -28.45 -17.99
CA MET A 1 -7.33 -27.86 -16.83
C MET A 1 -8.29 -26.89 -16.16
N THR A 2 -8.31 -26.85 -14.83
CA THR A 2 -9.20 -25.99 -14.04
C THR A 2 -8.37 -24.95 -13.27
N ALA A 3 -9.00 -23.86 -12.80
CA ALA A 3 -8.30 -22.79 -12.07
C ALA A 3 -7.69 -23.27 -10.74
N LEU A 4 -8.10 -24.46 -10.28
CA LEU A 4 -7.73 -25.03 -9.00
C LEU A 4 -7.05 -26.39 -9.24
N PRO A 5 -5.75 -26.54 -8.93
CA PRO A 5 -4.98 -27.72 -9.32
C PRO A 5 -5.50 -29.03 -8.72
N GLU A 6 -6.26 -28.97 -7.63
CA GLU A 6 -6.88 -30.15 -7.01
C GLU A 6 -8.00 -30.79 -7.86
N TYR A 7 -8.55 -30.08 -8.85
CA TYR A 7 -9.62 -30.60 -9.70
C TYR A 7 -9.12 -30.86 -11.13
N GLN A 8 -9.20 -32.11 -11.57
CA GLN A 8 -8.97 -32.45 -12.99
C GLN A 8 -10.13 -31.95 -13.86
N ARG A 9 -11.36 -32.06 -13.35
CA ARG A 9 -12.62 -31.61 -13.95
C ARG A 9 -13.62 -31.36 -12.82
N LEU A 10 -14.29 -30.21 -12.85
CA LEU A 10 -15.34 -29.86 -11.88
C LEU A 10 -16.55 -29.36 -12.67
N GLU A 11 -17.66 -30.10 -12.55
CA GLU A 11 -18.91 -29.83 -13.23
C GLU A 11 -20.08 -30.02 -12.27
N CYS A 12 -21.13 -29.23 -12.45
CA CYS A 12 -22.37 -29.39 -11.69
C CYS A 12 -23.59 -29.02 -12.54
N GLN A 13 -24.77 -29.42 -12.09
CA GLN A 13 -26.02 -28.95 -12.65
C GLN A 13 -26.41 -27.58 -12.07
N GLY A 14 -27.04 -26.75 -12.89
CA GLY A 14 -27.58 -25.47 -12.48
C GLY A 14 -28.81 -25.06 -13.28
N LEU A 15 -29.40 -23.94 -12.90
CA LEU A 15 -30.46 -23.30 -13.66
C LEU A 15 -29.96 -21.96 -14.20
N TRP A 16 -29.98 -21.79 -15.51
CA TRP A 16 -29.54 -20.55 -16.16
C TRP A 16 -30.70 -19.84 -16.82
N ARG A 17 -30.65 -18.50 -16.82
CA ARG A 17 -31.55 -17.65 -17.60
C ARG A 17 -30.75 -16.51 -18.24
N ASP A 18 -31.12 -16.16 -19.47
CA ASP A 18 -30.48 -15.10 -20.26
C ASP A 18 -30.84 -13.69 -19.76
N GLY A 19 -32.06 -13.53 -19.22
CA GLY A 19 -32.52 -12.23 -18.72
C GLY A 19 -33.79 -12.29 -17.89
N PRO A 20 -34.24 -11.13 -17.36
CA PRO A 20 -35.45 -11.03 -16.55
C PRO A 20 -36.67 -11.40 -17.40
N GLY A 21 -37.32 -12.51 -17.05
CA GLY A 21 -38.48 -13.05 -17.77
C GLY A 21 -38.16 -14.19 -18.75
N ALA A 22 -36.89 -14.49 -19.00
CA ALA A 22 -36.51 -15.70 -19.71
C ALA A 22 -36.80 -16.95 -18.85
N GLN A 23 -37.21 -18.04 -19.50
CA GLN A 23 -37.40 -19.31 -18.82
C GLN A 23 -36.07 -19.83 -18.30
N ARG A 24 -36.06 -20.33 -17.05
CA ARG A 24 -34.91 -21.04 -16.49
C ARG A 24 -34.70 -22.35 -17.24
N ARG A 25 -33.47 -22.58 -17.69
CA ARG A 25 -33.05 -23.79 -18.40
C ARG A 25 -32.11 -24.58 -17.52
N GLU A 26 -32.27 -25.90 -17.52
CA GLU A 26 -31.30 -26.81 -16.90
C GLU A 26 -30.01 -26.80 -17.72
N VAL A 27 -28.90 -26.58 -17.02
CA VAL A 27 -27.58 -26.45 -17.63
C VAL A 27 -26.55 -27.28 -16.86
N ILE A 28 -25.50 -27.67 -17.57
CA ILE A 28 -24.26 -28.14 -16.99
C ILE A 28 -23.29 -26.97 -16.95
N VAL A 29 -22.74 -26.76 -15.76
CA VAL A 29 -21.76 -25.71 -15.47
C VAL A 29 -20.41 -26.38 -15.34
N ALA A 30 -19.48 -26.07 -16.24
CA ALA A 30 -18.12 -26.56 -16.20
C ALA A 30 -17.14 -25.47 -15.75
N PHE A 31 -16.35 -25.80 -14.74
CA PHE A 31 -15.34 -24.92 -14.18
C PHE A 31 -14.00 -25.13 -14.90
N GLY A 32 -13.59 -24.14 -15.68
CA GLY A 32 -12.34 -24.14 -16.43
C GLY A 32 -11.19 -23.43 -15.69
N ASP A 33 -10.15 -23.07 -16.45
CA ASP A 33 -8.95 -22.40 -15.92
C ASP A 33 -9.19 -20.92 -15.56
N ALA A 34 -9.92 -20.19 -16.41
CA ALA A 34 -10.28 -18.80 -16.18
C ALA A 34 -11.77 -18.51 -16.44
N THR A 35 -12.53 -19.55 -16.79
CA THR A 35 -13.90 -19.42 -17.30
C THR A 35 -14.84 -20.42 -16.65
N LEU A 36 -16.09 -19.99 -16.49
CA LEU A 36 -17.23 -20.84 -16.22
C LEU A 36 -17.97 -21.06 -17.55
N VAL A 37 -18.05 -22.30 -18.01
CA VAL A 37 -18.77 -22.66 -19.24
C VAL A 37 -20.15 -23.17 -18.85
N ILE A 38 -21.18 -22.61 -19.47
CA ILE A 38 -22.58 -22.98 -19.24
C ILE A 38 -23.07 -23.66 -20.51
N ALA A 39 -23.42 -24.94 -20.43
CA ALA A 39 -23.90 -25.74 -21.54
C ALA A 39 -25.32 -26.28 -21.27
N ASP A 40 -26.12 -26.43 -22.30
CA ASP A 40 -27.45 -27.04 -22.20
C ASP A 40 -27.34 -28.51 -21.73
N ALA A 41 -28.11 -28.89 -20.71
CA ALA A 41 -27.99 -30.22 -20.12
C ALA A 41 -28.38 -31.39 -21.04
N ARG A 42 -29.19 -31.13 -22.08
CA ARG A 42 -29.66 -32.19 -23.00
C ARG A 42 -28.80 -32.28 -24.25
N SER A 43 -28.41 -31.14 -24.81
CA SER A 43 -27.69 -31.10 -26.09
C SER A 43 -26.19 -30.90 -25.96
N ASP A 44 -25.67 -30.70 -24.74
CA ASP A 44 -24.25 -30.38 -24.45
C ASP A 44 -23.73 -29.18 -25.26
N ARG A 45 -24.65 -28.28 -25.64
CA ARG A 45 -24.35 -27.11 -26.45
C ARG A 45 -23.99 -25.96 -25.51
N ALA A 46 -22.80 -25.39 -25.68
CA ALA A 46 -22.41 -24.17 -24.97
C ALA A 46 -23.42 -23.05 -25.23
N LEU A 47 -23.98 -22.51 -24.15
CA LEU A 47 -24.91 -21.39 -24.15
C LEU A 47 -24.18 -20.07 -23.85
N ALA A 48 -23.31 -20.07 -22.83
CA ALA A 48 -22.58 -18.89 -22.39
C ALA A 48 -21.22 -19.26 -21.78
N HIS A 49 -20.26 -18.35 -21.90
CA HIS A 49 -18.96 -18.43 -21.24
C HIS A 49 -18.77 -17.20 -20.36
N TRP A 50 -18.54 -17.41 -19.07
CA TRP A 50 -18.32 -16.33 -18.11
C TRP A 50 -16.86 -16.32 -17.64
N SER A 51 -16.30 -15.14 -17.42
CA SER A 51 -14.98 -15.00 -16.81
C SER A 51 -15.10 -15.21 -15.30
N LEU A 52 -14.39 -16.21 -14.72
CA LEU A 52 -14.44 -16.52 -13.28
C LEU A 52 -14.15 -15.29 -12.38
N PRO A 53 -13.15 -14.46 -12.67
CA PRO A 53 -12.91 -13.20 -11.94
C PRO A 53 -14.06 -12.21 -11.95
N ALA A 54 -14.90 -12.22 -12.99
CA ALA A 54 -16.00 -11.27 -13.17
C ALA A 54 -17.34 -11.78 -12.64
N VAL A 55 -17.43 -13.07 -12.29
CA VAL A 55 -18.64 -13.65 -11.71
C VAL A 55 -18.90 -13.00 -10.35
N LEU A 56 -20.14 -12.59 -10.11
CA LEU A 56 -20.58 -11.97 -8.86
C LEU A 56 -21.73 -12.75 -8.25
N ARG A 57 -21.67 -12.99 -6.93
CA ARG A 57 -22.78 -13.58 -6.19
C ARG A 57 -23.84 -12.51 -5.90
N ARG A 58 -25.09 -12.76 -6.29
CA ARG A 58 -26.23 -11.84 -6.10
C ARG A 58 -26.97 -12.02 -4.79
N ASN A 59 -26.94 -13.21 -4.20
CA ASN A 59 -27.65 -13.55 -2.96
C ASN A 59 -26.69 -14.12 -1.88
N PRO A 60 -25.72 -13.34 -1.39
CA PRO A 60 -24.84 -13.80 -0.32
C PRO A 60 -25.66 -14.25 0.90
N GLY A 61 -25.35 -15.42 1.44
CA GLY A 61 -26.04 -16.00 2.60
C GLY A 61 -27.29 -16.83 2.31
N HIS A 62 -27.72 -16.91 1.04
CA HIS A 62 -28.87 -17.73 0.63
C HIS A 62 -28.46 -18.84 -0.35
N GLU A 63 -29.22 -19.94 -0.31
CA GLU A 63 -29.10 -21.07 -1.22
C GLU A 63 -30.43 -21.33 -1.97
N PRO A 64 -30.41 -21.76 -3.24
CA PRO A 64 -29.22 -21.97 -4.07
C PRO A 64 -28.49 -20.65 -4.40
N ALA A 65 -27.17 -20.73 -4.64
CA ALA A 65 -26.36 -19.55 -4.91
C ALA A 65 -26.63 -19.02 -6.32
N VAL A 66 -26.94 -17.73 -6.42
CA VAL A 66 -27.23 -17.02 -7.68
C VAL A 66 -26.01 -16.21 -8.08
N TYR A 67 -25.53 -16.45 -9.29
CA TYR A 67 -24.37 -15.79 -9.88
C TYR A 67 -24.75 -15.03 -11.15
N ALA A 68 -24.01 -13.97 -11.46
CA ALA A 68 -24.10 -13.20 -12.70
C ALA A 68 -22.71 -12.90 -13.26
N PRO A 69 -22.54 -12.71 -14.60
CA PRO A 69 -21.24 -12.46 -15.22
C PRO A 69 -20.70 -11.03 -15.07
N GLY A 70 -21.35 -10.21 -14.24
CA GLY A 70 -20.98 -8.82 -13.96
C GLY A 70 -22.07 -8.09 -13.18
N THR A 71 -21.83 -6.81 -12.87
CA THR A 71 -22.77 -5.96 -12.13
C THR A 71 -24.05 -5.72 -12.90
N ASP A 72 -23.93 -5.39 -14.18
CA ASP A 72 -25.04 -4.93 -15.03
C ASP A 72 -25.58 -6.04 -15.95
N ALA A 73 -25.11 -7.28 -15.77
CA ALA A 73 -25.55 -8.40 -16.58
C ALA A 73 -26.99 -8.82 -16.22
N ALA A 74 -27.79 -9.12 -17.23
CA ALA A 74 -29.15 -9.63 -17.05
C ALA A 74 -29.18 -11.15 -16.77
N GLU A 75 -28.14 -11.85 -17.20
CA GLU A 75 -28.01 -13.29 -17.04
C GLU A 75 -27.87 -13.70 -15.58
N GLU A 76 -28.47 -14.83 -15.22
CA GLU A 76 -28.33 -15.43 -13.90
C GLU A 76 -28.16 -16.94 -13.98
N LEU A 77 -27.32 -17.44 -13.08
CA LEU A 77 -27.03 -18.86 -12.92
C LEU A 77 -27.23 -19.25 -11.45
N GLU A 78 -28.11 -20.22 -11.22
CA GLU A 78 -28.37 -20.80 -9.91
C GLU A 78 -27.59 -22.11 -9.77
N ILE A 79 -26.79 -22.21 -8.73
CA ILE A 79 -25.96 -23.37 -8.41
C ILE A 79 -26.30 -23.83 -6.99
N GLY A 80 -26.66 -25.11 -6.86
CA GLY A 80 -26.87 -25.76 -5.56
C GLY A 80 -25.68 -26.61 -5.10
N ASP A 81 -24.70 -26.84 -5.97
CA ASP A 81 -23.54 -27.68 -5.65
C ASP A 81 -22.53 -26.93 -4.77
N THR A 82 -22.27 -27.48 -3.59
CA THR A 82 -21.41 -26.86 -2.58
C THR A 82 -19.94 -26.84 -3.00
N ALA A 83 -19.47 -27.82 -3.76
CA ALA A 83 -18.09 -27.87 -4.24
C ALA A 83 -17.84 -26.80 -5.31
N MET A 84 -18.77 -26.61 -6.25
CA MET A 84 -18.74 -25.55 -7.25
C MET A 84 -18.78 -24.16 -6.59
N ILE A 85 -19.67 -23.95 -5.61
CA ILE A 85 -19.75 -22.69 -4.86
C ILE A 85 -18.43 -22.39 -4.15
N ALA A 86 -17.85 -23.39 -3.47
CA ALA A 86 -16.57 -23.24 -2.78
C ALA A 86 -15.41 -22.96 -3.75
N ALA A 87 -15.40 -23.59 -4.93
CA ALA A 87 -14.38 -23.36 -5.96
C ALA A 87 -14.41 -21.91 -6.48
N ILE A 88 -15.61 -21.38 -6.80
CA ILE A 88 -15.77 -19.98 -7.22
C ILE A 88 -15.30 -19.03 -6.10
N ALA A 89 -15.72 -19.28 -4.85
CA ALA A 89 -15.32 -18.47 -3.71
C ALA A 89 -13.80 -18.49 -3.47
N LYS A 90 -13.14 -19.63 -3.67
CA LYS A 90 -11.68 -19.76 -3.55
C LYS A 90 -10.94 -18.92 -4.58
N VAL A 91 -11.40 -18.90 -5.84
CA VAL A 91 -10.83 -18.03 -6.88
C VAL A 91 -10.99 -16.56 -6.51
N HIS A 92 -12.17 -16.14 -6.04
CA HIS A 92 -12.37 -14.75 -5.59
C HIS A 92 -11.49 -14.38 -4.40
N ALA A 93 -11.30 -15.30 -3.43
CA ALA A 93 -10.40 -15.09 -2.31
C ALA A 93 -8.93 -14.95 -2.76
N MET A 94 -8.48 -15.77 -3.71
CA MET A 94 -7.14 -15.68 -4.28
C MET A 94 -6.91 -14.35 -5.02
N ILE A 95 -7.90 -13.90 -5.81
CA ILE A 95 -7.84 -12.61 -6.50
C ILE A 95 -7.85 -11.45 -5.49
N GLY A 96 -8.67 -11.54 -4.44
CA GLY A 96 -8.74 -10.55 -3.36
C GLY A 96 -7.41 -10.44 -2.61
N ALA A 97 -6.78 -11.57 -2.30
CA ALA A 97 -5.50 -11.62 -1.59
C ALA A 97 -4.34 -10.99 -2.40
N GLN A 98 -4.40 -11.06 -3.73
CA GLN A 98 -3.38 -10.47 -4.61
C GLN A 98 -3.54 -8.96 -4.81
N ARG A 99 -4.67 -8.35 -4.40
CA ARG A 99 -4.84 -6.91 -4.54
C ARG A 99 -3.77 -6.19 -3.70
N PRO A 100 -2.94 -5.33 -4.30
CA PRO A 100 -1.98 -4.54 -3.54
C PRO A 100 -2.77 -3.66 -2.56
N HIS A 101 -2.26 -3.52 -1.34
CA HIS A 101 -2.83 -2.65 -0.31
C HIS A 101 -1.97 -1.37 -0.25
N PRO A 102 -2.19 -0.41 -1.17
CA PRO A 102 -1.35 0.79 -1.26
C PRO A 102 -1.60 1.69 -0.04
N GLY A 103 -0.58 1.87 0.79
CA GLY A 103 -0.65 2.86 1.87
C GLY A 103 0.57 2.86 2.78
N ARG A 104 1.06 1.67 3.15
CA ARG A 104 2.15 1.53 4.13
C ARG A 104 3.49 2.07 3.61
N LEU A 105 3.85 1.78 2.36
CA LEU A 105 5.12 2.22 1.78
C LEU A 105 5.18 3.75 1.62
N ARG A 106 4.07 4.37 1.21
CA ARG A 106 4.01 5.83 1.04
C ARG A 106 4.20 6.56 2.37
N GLY A 107 3.62 6.03 3.46
CA GLY A 107 3.82 6.56 4.82
C GLY A 107 5.28 6.47 5.28
N TRP A 108 5.92 5.33 5.06
CA TRP A 108 7.33 5.13 5.40
C TRP A 108 8.28 6.05 4.62
N LEU A 109 8.05 6.21 3.31
CA LEU A 109 8.85 7.12 2.49
C LEU A 109 8.71 8.58 2.98
N ALA A 110 7.49 9.02 3.29
CA ALA A 110 7.26 10.36 3.82
C ALA A 110 7.97 10.57 5.18
N ALA A 111 7.92 9.57 6.06
CA ALA A 111 8.59 9.63 7.36
C ALA A 111 10.13 9.72 7.24
N ILE A 112 10.72 8.93 6.32
CA ILE A 112 12.17 8.95 6.06
C ILE A 112 12.59 10.32 5.53
N VAL A 113 11.86 10.87 4.56
CA VAL A 113 12.16 12.20 4.00
C VAL A 113 12.10 13.26 5.10
N LEU A 114 11.04 13.25 5.93
CA LEU A 114 10.91 14.18 7.05
C LEU A 114 12.07 14.05 8.05
N ALA A 115 12.47 12.82 8.38
CA ALA A 115 13.58 12.56 9.30
C ALA A 115 14.92 13.10 8.76
N ILE A 116 15.18 12.96 7.46
CA ILE A 116 16.38 13.51 6.82
C ILE A 116 16.40 15.03 6.91
N PHE A 117 15.27 15.69 6.61
CA PHE A 117 15.18 17.15 6.73
C PHE A 117 15.36 17.63 8.17
N ALA A 118 14.72 16.96 9.13
CA ALA A 118 14.84 17.29 10.55
C ALA A 118 16.28 17.12 11.06
N ALA A 119 16.95 16.03 10.67
CA ALA A 119 18.36 15.81 11.00
C ALA A 119 19.25 16.89 10.36
N GLY A 120 19.07 17.17 9.07
CA GLY A 120 19.80 18.23 8.38
C GLY A 120 19.66 19.58 9.08
N ALA A 121 18.45 19.96 9.49
CA ALA A 121 18.20 21.16 10.27
C ALA A 121 18.90 21.11 11.64
N ALA A 122 18.76 20.02 12.40
CA ALA A 122 19.34 19.90 13.73
C ALA A 122 20.88 19.99 13.74
N PHE A 123 21.56 19.41 12.75
CA PHE A 123 23.02 19.42 12.68
C PHE A 123 23.61 20.67 12.02
N TRP A 124 22.94 21.25 11.01
CA TRP A 124 23.50 22.37 10.25
C TRP A 124 23.07 23.75 10.78
N LEU A 125 21.82 23.88 11.23
CA LEU A 125 21.22 25.17 11.58
C LEU A 125 21.95 25.89 12.74
N PRO A 126 22.38 25.22 13.83
CA PRO A 126 23.07 25.92 14.93
C PRO A 126 24.36 26.59 14.47
N GLY A 127 25.18 25.88 13.70
CA GLY A 127 26.43 26.41 13.16
C GLY A 127 26.20 27.54 12.15
N ALA A 128 25.17 27.44 11.32
CA ALA A 128 24.80 28.49 10.37
C ALA A 128 24.35 29.77 11.09
N LEU A 129 23.53 29.64 12.14
CA LEU A 129 23.07 30.77 12.95
C LEU A 129 24.25 31.47 13.63
N ILE A 130 25.16 30.71 14.26
CA ILE A 130 26.35 31.27 14.92
C ILE A 130 27.24 32.03 13.93
N ARG A 131 27.50 31.46 12.75
CA ARG A 131 28.33 32.13 11.72
C ARG A 131 27.66 33.42 11.23
N GLN A 132 26.35 33.39 11.02
CA GLN A 132 25.62 34.56 10.56
C GLN A 132 25.59 35.67 11.60
N THR A 133 25.32 35.35 12.86
CA THR A 133 25.36 36.35 13.95
C THR A 133 26.76 36.91 14.13
N ALA A 134 27.78 36.05 14.10
CA ALA A 134 29.17 36.49 14.16
C ALA A 134 29.54 37.39 12.97
N ALA A 135 29.07 37.14 11.75
CA ALA A 135 29.42 37.95 10.58
C ALA A 135 28.86 39.38 10.63
N VAL A 136 27.70 39.58 11.27
CA VAL A 136 26.99 40.88 11.32
C VAL A 136 27.38 41.71 12.55
N LEU A 137 28.17 41.16 13.48
CA LEU A 137 28.55 41.86 14.71
C LEU A 137 29.52 43.03 14.44
N PRO A 138 29.21 44.25 14.95
CA PRO A 138 30.14 45.38 14.92
C PRO A 138 31.43 45.10 15.70
N GLU A 139 32.53 45.71 15.27
CA GLU A 139 33.85 45.51 15.90
C GLU A 139 33.85 45.88 17.40
N ALA A 140 33.17 46.97 17.77
CA ALA A 140 33.03 47.39 19.15
C ALA A 140 32.42 46.30 20.06
N THR A 141 31.44 45.54 19.54
CA THR A 141 30.80 44.45 20.28
C THR A 141 31.74 43.24 20.39
N ARG A 142 32.56 42.95 19.37
CA ARG A 142 33.55 41.88 19.43
C ARG A 142 34.61 42.13 20.50
N VAL A 143 35.12 43.35 20.57
CA VAL A 143 36.11 43.75 21.58
C VAL A 143 35.51 43.64 22.98
N ALA A 144 34.29 44.15 23.19
CA ALA A 144 33.62 44.05 24.49
C ALA A 144 33.40 42.60 24.95
N ILE A 145 33.01 41.70 24.03
CA ILE A 145 32.89 40.25 24.32
C ILE A 145 34.28 39.66 24.63
N GLY A 146 35.30 40.01 23.86
CA GLY A 146 36.68 39.55 24.07
C GLY A 146 37.22 39.94 25.44
N GLU A 147 37.02 41.20 25.85
CA GLU A 147 37.40 41.69 27.18
C GLU A 147 36.65 40.95 28.29
N ALA A 148 35.35 40.70 28.13
CA ALA A 148 34.54 39.95 29.09
C ALA A 148 35.02 38.49 29.23
N VAL A 149 35.33 37.83 28.12
CA VAL A 149 35.88 36.46 28.11
C VAL A 149 37.27 36.44 28.74
N LEU A 150 38.13 37.40 28.42
CA LEU A 150 39.47 37.51 28.99
C LEU A 150 39.42 37.73 30.51
N ALA A 151 38.50 38.57 30.99
CA ALA A 151 38.27 38.77 32.41
C ALA A 151 37.81 37.48 33.10
N ASP A 152 36.94 36.68 32.46
CA ASP A 152 36.48 35.39 33.00
C ASP A 152 37.62 34.37 33.11
N ILE A 153 38.41 34.24 32.05
CA ILE A 153 39.58 33.36 32.00
C ILE A 153 40.58 33.78 33.07
N THR A 154 40.95 35.06 33.10
CA THR A 154 41.93 35.61 34.05
C THR A 154 41.53 35.35 35.50
N ARG A 155 40.23 35.46 35.82
CA ARG A 155 39.70 35.14 37.15
C ARG A 155 39.88 33.67 37.53
N ARG A 156 39.83 32.74 36.57
CA ARG A 156 39.94 31.29 36.79
C ARG A 156 41.38 30.78 36.69
N THR A 157 42.21 31.38 35.83
CA THR A 157 43.55 30.87 35.47
C THR A 157 44.70 31.76 35.93
N GLY A 158 44.41 32.95 36.47
CA GLY A 158 45.42 33.95 36.86
C GLY A 158 45.73 34.96 35.77
N ALA A 159 46.56 35.95 36.11
CA ALA A 159 46.91 37.07 35.24
C ALA A 159 47.64 36.63 33.95
N PRO A 160 47.40 37.30 32.80
CA PRO A 160 48.12 37.01 31.57
C PRO A 160 49.62 37.28 31.73
N CYS A 161 50.46 36.49 31.05
CA CYS A 161 51.90 36.67 31.03
C CYS A 161 52.28 38.03 30.41
N ALA A 162 52.78 38.96 31.22
CA ALA A 162 53.24 40.27 30.76
C ALA A 162 54.71 40.30 30.31
N ALA A 163 55.41 39.16 30.42
CA ALA A 163 56.80 39.02 30.01
C ALA A 163 56.96 39.22 28.49
N PRO A 164 58.10 39.71 28.00
CA PRO A 164 58.35 39.93 26.57
C PRO A 164 58.07 38.70 25.71
N GLU A 165 58.40 37.52 26.21
CA GLU A 165 58.18 36.23 25.53
C GLU A 165 56.68 35.91 25.42
N GLY A 166 55.89 36.29 26.43
CA GLY A 166 54.44 36.12 26.42
C GLY A 166 53.73 37.09 25.48
N ARG A 167 54.22 38.34 25.35
CA ARG A 167 53.69 39.31 24.38
C ARG A 167 54.02 38.95 22.94
N ALA A 168 55.21 38.38 22.70
CA ALA A 168 55.60 37.91 21.37
C ALA A 168 54.70 36.79 20.85
N ALA A 169 54.07 36.00 21.73
CA ALA A 169 53.16 34.93 21.35
C ALA A 169 51.74 35.41 20.94
N LEU A 170 51.41 36.69 21.17
CA LEU A 170 50.10 37.29 20.82
C LEU A 170 50.11 38.10 19.51
N ALA A 171 51.30 38.30 18.92
CA ALA A 171 51.50 39.04 17.67
C ALA A 171 51.46 38.09 16.46
#